data_AF-A0A1H7P6K7-F1
#
_entry.id   AF-A0A1H7P6K7-F1
#
_cell.length_a   1.000
_cell.length_b   1.000
_cell.length_c   1.000
_cell.angle_alpha   90.00
_cell.angle_beta   90.00
_cell.angle_gamma   90.00
#
_symmetry.space_group_name_H-M   'P 1'
#
loop_
_entity.id
_entity.type
_entity.pdbx_description
1 polymer ?
#
loop_
_entity_poly.entity_id
_entity_poly.type
_entity_poly.pdbx_seq_one_letter_code
_entity_poly.pdbx_strand_id
1 'polypeptide(L)'
;MIFVLIVIAIFVAVSIYFFVQAERLQRKLILQQRELKGVKKENSYYIEFMAVIAQRYEDAAKKRFVAMREHSTTPAQELEIMAPLFNNYATIINASIRDKGKVQPSVAQVYEGFQAGSYKTLTNYIARSNDAIIKAWGSNDINGFINLIELLIDTNQPD
;
A
#
# COMPACT_ATOMS: atom_id res chain seq x y z
N MET A 1 -1.64 -59.57 -38.07
CA MET A 1 -2.69 -59.60 -37.03
C MET A 1 -2.12 -59.31 -35.63
N ILE A 2 -1.17 -60.10 -35.12
CA ILE A 2 -0.59 -59.91 -33.76
C ILE A 2 0.08 -58.55 -33.54
N PHE A 3 0.88 -58.07 -34.50
CA PHE A 3 1.54 -56.76 -34.40
C PHE A 3 0.55 -55.60 -34.22
N VAL A 4 -0.57 -55.61 -34.96
CA VAL A 4 -1.62 -54.59 -34.86
C VAL A 4 -2.28 -54.62 -33.48
N LEU A 5 -2.51 -55.80 -32.90
CA LEU A 5 -3.06 -55.95 -31.55
C LEU A 5 -2.13 -55.37 -30.47
N ILE A 6 -0.81 -55.54 -30.62
CA ILE A 6 0.18 -54.98 -29.69
C ILE A 6 0.15 -53.45 -29.73
N VAL A 7 0.11 -52.85 -30.92
CA VAL A 7 0.04 -51.39 -31.08
C VAL A 7 -1.23 -50.82 -30.45
N ILE A 8 -2.38 -51.49 -30.66
CA ILE A 8 -3.66 -51.11 -30.03
C ILE A 8 -3.57 -51.20 -28.50
N ALA A 9 -2.99 -52.27 -27.96
CA ALA A 9 -2.84 -52.44 -26.51
C ALA A 9 -1.99 -51.34 -25.87
N ILE A 10 -0.88 -50.95 -26.51
CA ILE A 10 -0.04 -49.84 -26.04
C ILE A 10 -0.81 -48.53 -26.10
N PHE A 11 -1.54 -48.26 -27.19
CA PHE A 11 -2.34 -47.04 -27.33
C PHE A 11 -3.41 -46.93 -26.24
N VAL A 12 -4.09 -48.02 -25.91
CA VAL A 12 -5.09 -48.07 -24.83
C VAL A 12 -4.44 -47.80 -23.48
N ALA A 13 -3.32 -48.47 -23.17
CA ALA A 13 -2.60 -48.27 -21.92
C ALA A 13 -2.14 -46.80 -21.74
N VAL A 14 -1.58 -46.21 -22.80
CA VAL A 14 -1.14 -44.81 -22.81
C VAL A 14 -2.33 -43.86 -22.65
N SER A 15 -3.44 -44.11 -23.34
CA SER A 15 -4.65 -43.30 -23.24
C SER A 15 -5.23 -43.30 -21.83
N ILE A 16 -5.28 -44.47 -21.18
CA ILE A 16 -5.73 -44.60 -19.78
C ILE A 16 -4.78 -43.83 -18.85
N TYR A 17 -3.47 -43.97 -19.03
CA TYR A 17 -2.49 -43.26 -18.22
C TYR A 17 -2.66 -41.73 -18.32
N PHE A 18 -2.76 -41.19 -19.54
CA PHE A 18 -2.95 -39.76 -19.74
C PHE A 18 -4.30 -39.27 -19.23
N PHE A 19 -5.36 -40.05 -19.35
CA PHE A 19 -6.68 -39.71 -18.81
C PHE A 19 -6.63 -39.55 -17.28
N VAL A 20 -6.06 -40.53 -16.57
CA VAL A 20 -5.93 -40.47 -15.10
C VAL A 20 -5.03 -39.30 -14.68
N GLN A 21 -3.95 -39.05 -15.43
CA GLN A 21 -3.05 -37.94 -15.13
C GLN A 21 -3.72 -36.57 -15.33
N ALA A 22 -4.50 -36.42 -16.41
CA ALA A 22 -5.27 -35.20 -16.67
C ALA A 22 -6.31 -34.95 -15.57
N GLU A 23 -7.02 -36.00 -15.14
CA GLU A 23 -8.02 -35.89 -14.06
C GLU A 23 -7.38 -35.48 -12.73
N ARG A 24 -6.23 -36.06 -12.38
CA ARG A 24 -5.46 -35.66 -11.18
C ARG A 24 -5.02 -34.20 -11.25
N LEU A 25 -4.57 -33.74 -12.41
CA LEU A 25 -4.14 -32.36 -12.62
C LEU A 25 -5.33 -31.40 -12.54
N GLN A 26 -6.47 -31.74 -13.15
CA GLN A 26 -7.68 -30.94 -13.11
C GLN A 26 -8.20 -30.79 -11.67
N ARG A 27 -8.23 -31.87 -10.89
CA ARG A 27 -8.63 -31.80 -9.47
C ARG A 27 -7.70 -30.88 -8.67
N LYS A 28 -6.38 -30.98 -8.87
CA LYS A 28 -5.41 -30.07 -8.24
C LYS A 28 -5.64 -28.61 -8.62
N LEU A 29 -5.86 -28.33 -9.90
CA LEU A 29 -6.16 -26.98 -10.39
C LEU A 29 -7.44 -26.42 -9.76
N ILE A 30 -8.51 -27.20 -9.67
CA ILE A 30 -9.78 -26.76 -9.05
C ILE A 30 -9.57 -26.43 -7.57
N LEU A 31 -8.83 -27.27 -6.84
CA LEU A 31 -8.51 -27.02 -5.44
C LEU A 31 -7.68 -25.74 -5.27
N GLN A 32 -6.61 -25.59 -6.05
CA GLN A 32 -5.78 -24.39 -6.02
C GLN A 32 -6.56 -23.12 -6.40
N GLN A 33 -7.45 -23.18 -7.39
CA GLN A 33 -8.30 -22.04 -7.73
C GLN A 33 -9.24 -21.67 -6.58
N ARG A 34 -9.77 -22.66 -5.85
CA ARG A 34 -10.62 -22.42 -4.68
C ARG A 34 -9.82 -21.74 -3.57
N GLU A 35 -8.61 -22.23 -3.29
CA GLU A 35 -7.70 -21.64 -2.31
C GLU A 35 -7.32 -20.21 -2.70
N LEU A 36 -6.93 -19.97 -3.95
CA LEU A 36 -6.62 -18.63 -4.46
C LEU A 36 -7.81 -17.67 -4.32
N LYS A 37 -9.04 -18.13 -4.56
CA LYS A 37 -10.25 -17.32 -4.32
C LYS A 37 -10.41 -16.98 -2.83
N GLY A 38 -10.17 -17.95 -1.94
CA GLY A 38 -10.17 -17.73 -0.49
C GLY A 38 -9.13 -16.68 -0.07
N VAL A 39 -7.88 -16.87 -0.48
CA VAL A 39 -6.77 -15.94 -0.18
C VAL A 39 -7.05 -14.54 -0.73
N LYS A 40 -7.59 -14.40 -1.94
CA LYS A 40 -7.97 -13.09 -2.50
C LYS A 40 -9.05 -12.40 -1.67
N LYS A 41 -10.03 -13.17 -1.17
CA LYS A 41 -11.10 -12.65 -0.32
C LYS A 41 -10.55 -12.18 1.03
N GLU A 42 -9.71 -12.98 1.67
CA GLU A 42 -9.03 -12.61 2.92
C GLU A 42 -8.16 -11.37 2.74
N ASN A 43 -7.36 -11.30 1.68
CA ASN A 43 -6.56 -10.12 1.36
C ASN A 43 -7.42 -8.85 1.18
N SER A 44 -8.59 -8.97 0.55
CA SER A 44 -9.53 -7.85 0.43
C SER A 44 -10.01 -7.36 1.78
N TYR A 45 -10.32 -8.28 2.71
CA TYR A 45 -10.73 -7.91 4.07
C TYR A 45 -9.59 -7.24 4.85
N TYR A 46 -8.35 -7.71 4.70
CA TYR A 46 -7.21 -7.05 5.33
C TYR A 46 -7.00 -5.62 4.80
N ILE A 47 -7.14 -5.40 3.49
CA ILE A 47 -7.04 -4.07 2.89
C ILE A 47 -8.16 -3.15 3.43
N GLU A 48 -9.39 -3.65 3.52
CA GLU A 48 -10.52 -2.89 4.06
C GLU A 48 -10.32 -2.54 5.54
N PHE A 49 -9.84 -3.49 6.34
CA PHE A 49 -9.52 -3.25 7.74
C PHE A 49 -8.40 -2.22 7.91
N MET A 50 -7.34 -2.30 7.08
CA MET A 50 -6.28 -1.28 7.06
C MET A 50 -6.80 0.09 6.67
N ALA A 51 -7.75 0.18 5.74
CA ALA A 51 -8.36 1.46 5.36
C ALA A 51 -9.12 2.10 6.52
N VAL A 52 -9.85 1.30 7.31
CA VAL A 52 -10.52 1.78 8.53
C VAL A 52 -9.49 2.29 9.55
N ILE A 53 -8.40 1.56 9.77
CA ILE A 53 -7.33 2.00 10.67
C ILE A 53 -6.71 3.31 10.18
N ALA A 54 -6.35 3.38 8.90
CA ALA A 54 -5.76 4.57 8.30
C ALA A 54 -6.67 5.80 8.46
N GLN A 55 -8.00 5.63 8.32
CA GLN A 55 -8.97 6.70 8.56
C GLN A 55 -8.95 7.18 10.02
N ARG A 56 -8.82 6.28 10.99
CA ARG A 56 -8.72 6.66 12.41
C ARG A 56 -7.45 7.44 12.70
N TYR A 57 -6.33 7.03 12.12
CA TYR A 57 -5.07 7.77 12.24
C TYR A 57 -5.14 9.13 11.54
N GLU A 58 -5.80 9.22 10.39
CA GLU A 58 -6.07 10.49 9.72
C GLU A 58 -6.87 11.44 10.62
N ASP A 59 -8.00 10.97 11.18
CA ASP A 59 -8.84 11.78 12.05
C ASP A 59 -8.06 12.30 13.28
N ALA A 60 -7.22 11.44 13.86
CA ALA A 60 -6.36 11.80 14.99
C ALA A 60 -5.28 12.82 14.59
N ALA A 61 -4.60 12.59 13.47
CA ALA A 61 -3.56 13.47 12.95
C ALA A 61 -4.13 14.84 12.55
N LYS A 62 -5.31 14.88 11.92
CA LYS A 62 -6.04 16.13 11.61
C LYS A 62 -6.36 16.92 12.88
N LYS A 63 -6.88 16.28 13.92
CA LYS A 63 -7.19 16.95 15.19
C LYS A 63 -5.95 17.58 15.82
N ARG A 64 -4.83 16.82 15.85
CA ARG A 64 -3.55 17.33 16.36
C ARG A 64 -3.01 18.46 15.51
N PHE A 65 -3.11 18.35 14.18
CA PHE A 65 -2.68 19.39 13.26
C PHE A 65 -3.49 20.69 13.41
N VAL A 66 -4.81 20.61 13.61
CA VAL A 66 -5.65 21.79 13.90
C VAL A 66 -5.22 22.45 15.22
N ALA A 67 -5.04 21.67 16.29
CA ALA A 67 -4.56 22.21 17.57
C ALA A 67 -3.17 22.84 17.44
N MET A 68 -2.28 22.24 16.65
CA MET A 68 -0.98 22.79 16.32
C MET A 68 -1.12 24.13 15.59
N ARG A 69 -1.98 24.25 14.58
CA ARG A 69 -2.21 25.52 13.87
C ARG A 69 -2.70 26.65 14.78
N GLU A 70 -3.46 26.33 15.82
CA GLU A 70 -4.00 27.31 16.77
C GLU A 70 -2.96 27.80 17.78
N HIS A 71 -1.92 27.01 18.05
CA HIS A 71 -0.95 27.25 19.13
C HIS A 71 0.51 27.36 18.68
N SER A 72 0.82 27.02 17.43
CA SER A 72 2.19 27.04 16.91
C SER A 72 2.64 28.45 16.57
N THR A 73 3.93 28.73 16.80
CA THR A 73 4.64 29.88 16.22
C THR A 73 5.09 29.63 14.77
N THR A 74 4.87 28.43 14.25
CA THR A 74 5.22 28.02 12.88
C THR A 74 4.54 28.93 11.86
N PRO A 75 5.27 29.44 10.85
CA PRO A 75 4.70 30.29 9.82
C PRO A 75 3.52 29.62 9.11
N ALA A 76 2.45 30.39 8.84
CA ALA A 76 1.24 29.90 8.16
C ALA A 76 1.55 29.18 6.83
N GLN A 77 2.56 29.66 6.10
CA GLN A 77 2.98 29.08 4.83
C GLN A 77 3.57 27.67 5.00
N GLU A 78 4.29 27.39 6.08
CA GLU A 78 4.81 26.04 6.36
C GLU A 78 3.67 25.09 6.74
N LEU A 79 2.71 25.57 7.52
CA LEU A 79 1.50 24.82 7.85
C LEU A 79 0.69 24.47 6.59
N GLU A 80 0.60 25.39 5.62
CA GLU A 80 -0.04 25.11 4.32
C GLU A 80 0.71 24.05 3.51
N ILE A 81 2.05 24.06 3.55
CA ILE A 81 2.86 23.02 2.89
C ILE A 81 2.57 21.65 3.51
N MET A 82 2.39 21.55 4.82
CA MET A 82 2.13 20.28 5.50
C MET A 82 0.68 19.79 5.38
N ALA A 83 -0.28 20.71 5.27
CA ALA A 83 -1.71 20.39 5.39
C ALA A 83 -2.19 19.23 4.50
N PRO A 84 -1.74 19.09 3.23
CA PRO A 84 -2.16 17.97 2.40
C PRO A 84 -1.73 16.59 2.93
N LEU A 85 -0.61 16.46 3.66
CA LEU A 85 -0.20 15.20 4.30
C LEU A 85 -1.21 14.75 5.35
N PHE A 86 -1.62 15.66 6.23
CA PHE A 86 -2.61 15.40 7.27
C PHE A 86 -4.00 15.19 6.67
N ASN A 87 -4.34 15.98 5.66
CA ASN A 87 -5.67 15.97 5.07
C ASN A 87 -5.99 14.72 4.25
N ASN A 88 -4.96 14.06 3.74
CA ASN A 88 -5.05 12.90 2.87
C ASN A 88 -4.29 11.68 3.41
N TYR A 89 -4.06 11.63 4.72
CA TYR A 89 -3.28 10.57 5.36
C TYR A 89 -3.77 9.16 4.96
N ALA A 90 -5.07 8.90 5.08
CA ALA A 90 -5.64 7.60 4.77
C ALA A 90 -5.57 7.30 3.27
N THR A 91 -5.79 8.32 2.43
CA THR A 91 -5.64 8.20 0.97
C THR A 91 -4.21 7.80 0.61
N ILE A 92 -3.20 8.43 1.22
CA ILE A 92 -1.78 8.12 1.01
C ILE A 92 -1.51 6.68 1.42
N ILE A 93 -1.83 6.30 2.66
CA ILE A 93 -1.60 4.93 3.17
C ILE A 93 -2.30 3.88 2.30
N ASN A 94 -3.57 4.10 1.95
CA ASN A 94 -4.34 3.14 1.16
C ASN A 94 -3.80 2.97 -0.27
N ALA A 95 -3.29 4.05 -0.88
CA ALA A 95 -2.61 3.98 -2.16
C ALA A 95 -1.26 3.24 -2.04
N SER A 96 -0.50 3.50 -0.98
CA SER A 96 0.80 2.87 -0.73
C SER A 96 0.70 1.38 -0.46
N ILE A 97 -0.35 0.91 0.23
CA ILE A 97 -0.61 -0.53 0.42
C ILE A 97 -0.75 -1.24 -0.94
N ARG A 98 -1.34 -0.58 -1.93
CA ARG A 98 -1.50 -1.11 -3.29
C ARG A 98 -0.21 -1.02 -4.11
N ASP A 99 0.66 -0.05 -3.82
CA ASP A 99 1.96 0.17 -4.48
C ASP A 99 3.16 -0.35 -3.67
N LYS A 100 3.08 -1.61 -3.22
CA LYS A 100 4.18 -2.33 -2.53
C LYS A 100 4.72 -1.60 -1.28
N GLY A 101 3.89 -0.79 -0.63
CA GLY A 101 4.23 -0.06 0.58
C GLY A 101 4.98 1.25 0.36
N LYS A 102 5.22 1.70 -0.88
CA LYS A 102 5.92 2.96 -1.15
C LYS A 102 4.99 4.16 -1.00
N VAL A 103 5.42 5.15 -0.23
CA VAL A 103 4.58 6.32 0.14
C VAL A 103 4.81 7.55 -0.72
N GLN A 104 6.05 7.81 -1.14
CA GLN A 104 6.39 9.01 -1.89
C GLN A 104 5.61 9.17 -3.21
N PRO A 105 5.37 8.11 -4.02
CA PRO A 105 4.53 8.24 -5.21
C PRO A 105 3.09 8.67 -4.90
N SER A 106 2.51 8.10 -3.84
CA SER A 106 1.15 8.44 -3.39
C SER A 106 1.08 9.88 -2.87
N VAL A 107 2.09 10.31 -2.12
CA VAL A 107 2.21 11.71 -1.67
C VAL A 107 2.36 12.66 -2.86
N ALA A 108 3.20 12.32 -3.85
CA ALA A 108 3.35 13.11 -5.06
C ALA A 108 2.02 13.29 -5.80
N GLN A 109 1.25 12.20 -5.95
CA GLN A 109 -0.06 12.26 -6.58
C GLN A 109 -1.04 13.19 -5.84
N VAL A 110 -1.07 13.13 -4.51
CA VAL A 110 -1.93 14.00 -3.69
C VAL A 110 -1.54 15.47 -3.86
N TYR A 111 -0.24 15.77 -3.79
CA TYR A 111 0.26 17.14 -3.89
C TYR A 111 0.06 17.72 -5.29
N GLU A 112 0.45 17.00 -6.34
CA GLU A 112 0.26 17.47 -7.71
C GLU A 112 -1.22 17.58 -8.09
N GLY A 113 -2.09 16.78 -7.48
CA GLY A 113 -3.55 16.92 -7.62
C GLY A 113 -4.13 18.14 -6.89
N PHE A 114 -3.47 18.63 -5.83
CA PHE A 114 -3.86 19.85 -5.12
C PHE A 114 -3.40 21.10 -5.88
N GLN A 115 -2.11 21.18 -6.19
CA GLN A 115 -1.51 22.26 -6.97
C GLN A 115 -0.25 21.78 -7.67
N ALA A 116 -0.11 22.10 -8.95
CA ALA A 116 1.06 21.74 -9.74
C ALA A 116 2.35 22.29 -9.12
N GLY A 117 3.37 21.44 -8.96
CA GLY A 117 4.66 21.78 -8.38
C GLY A 117 4.69 21.81 -6.85
N SER A 118 3.56 21.61 -6.17
CA SER A 118 3.51 21.60 -4.70
C SER A 118 4.27 20.42 -4.09
N TYR A 119 4.43 19.30 -4.81
CA TYR A 119 5.26 18.19 -4.33
C TYR A 119 6.74 18.57 -4.24
N LYS A 120 7.22 19.38 -5.19
CA LYS A 120 8.58 19.93 -5.14
C LYS A 120 8.73 20.90 -3.95
N THR A 121 7.71 21.69 -3.66
CA THR A 121 7.69 22.57 -2.48
C THR A 121 7.78 21.75 -1.19
N LEU A 122 7.00 20.68 -1.07
CA LEU A 122 7.08 19.76 0.07
C LEU A 122 8.47 19.16 0.22
N THR A 123 9.03 18.58 -0.85
CA THR A 123 10.33 17.90 -0.76
C THR A 123 11.46 18.87 -0.41
N ASN A 124 11.41 20.11 -0.90
CA ASN A 124 12.34 21.17 -0.48
C ASN A 124 12.15 21.58 0.98
N TYR A 125 10.90 21.62 1.47
CA TYR A 125 10.61 21.90 2.87
C TYR A 125 11.22 20.82 3.77
N ILE A 126 10.92 19.54 3.48
CA ILE A 126 11.44 18.38 4.21
C ILE A 126 12.98 18.36 4.19
N ALA A 127 13.60 18.63 3.05
CA ALA A 127 15.06 18.63 2.91
C ALA A 127 15.76 19.71 3.75
N ARG A 128 15.03 20.74 4.21
CA ARG A 128 15.53 21.80 5.09
C ARG A 128 15.11 21.59 6.55
N SER A 129 14.33 20.56 6.84
CA SER A 129 13.92 20.20 8.19
C SER A 129 15.06 19.49 8.95
N ASN A 130 14.80 19.06 10.18
CA ASN A 130 15.77 18.30 10.97
C ASN A 130 16.03 16.89 10.39
N ASP A 131 17.14 16.28 10.82
CA ASP A 131 17.59 14.97 10.35
C ASP A 131 16.57 13.84 10.58
N ALA A 132 15.78 13.91 11.66
CA ALA A 132 14.77 12.90 11.96
C ALA A 132 13.64 12.92 10.91
N ILE A 133 13.17 14.12 10.54
CA ILE A 133 12.16 14.33 9.48
C ILE A 133 12.70 13.87 8.12
N ILE A 134 13.94 14.25 7.78
CA ILE A 134 14.58 13.84 6.52
C ILE A 134 14.68 12.30 6.43
N LYS A 135 15.11 11.66 7.53
CA LYS A 135 15.25 10.20 7.60
C LYS A 135 13.89 9.49 7.52
N ALA A 136 12.87 10.01 8.22
CA ALA A 136 11.51 9.48 8.16
C ALA A 136 10.96 9.53 6.73
N TRP A 137 11.11 10.67 6.05
CA TRP A 137 10.73 10.82 4.64
C TRP A 137 11.52 9.91 3.69
N GLY A 138 12.84 9.80 3.91
CA GLY A 138 13.75 9.04 3.05
C GLY A 138 13.52 7.52 3.07
N SER A 139 12.92 6.98 4.14
CA SER A 139 12.58 5.54 4.22
C SER A 139 11.59 5.09 3.13
N ASN A 140 10.74 6.01 2.66
CA ASN A 140 9.74 5.76 1.61
C ASN A 140 8.88 4.51 1.88
N ASP A 141 8.48 4.30 3.13
CA ASP A 141 7.54 3.27 3.51
C ASP A 141 6.45 3.81 4.47
N ILE A 142 5.46 2.97 4.76
CA ILE A 142 4.32 3.31 5.62
C ILE A 142 4.77 3.72 7.03
N ASN A 143 5.75 3.03 7.61
CA ASN A 143 6.23 3.34 8.97
C ASN A 143 6.95 4.69 8.98
N GLY A 144 7.75 4.95 7.96
CA GLY A 144 8.37 6.23 7.70
C GLY A 144 7.39 7.38 7.63
N PHE A 145 6.29 7.19 6.90
CA PHE A 145 5.24 8.19 6.79
C PHE A 145 4.51 8.42 8.13
N ILE A 146 4.18 7.37 8.87
CA ILE A 146 3.59 7.49 10.21
C ILE A 146 4.50 8.33 11.11
N ASN A 147 5.79 7.96 11.17
CA ASN A 147 6.78 8.65 11.98
C ASN A 147 6.99 10.10 11.51
N LEU A 148 6.96 10.35 10.19
CA LEU A 148 7.05 11.70 9.64
C LEU A 148 5.90 12.58 10.14
N ILE A 149 4.67 12.07 10.13
CA ILE A 149 3.48 12.80 10.59
C ILE A 149 3.60 13.16 12.07
N GLU A 150 4.08 12.22 12.90
CA GLU A 150 4.31 12.46 14.33
C GLU A 150 5.41 13.49 14.56
N LEU A 151 6.56 13.34 13.91
CA LEU A 151 7.66 14.29 14.01
C LEU A 151 7.27 15.71 13.57
N LEU A 152 6.48 15.84 12.50
CA LEU A 152 5.98 17.15 12.03
C LEU A 152 5.05 17.81 13.06
N ILE A 153 4.31 17.04 13.85
CA ILE A 153 3.51 17.58 14.95
C ILE A 153 4.41 17.98 16.11
N ASP A 154 5.26 17.06 16.58
CA ASP A 154 6.03 17.22 17.80
C ASP A 154 7.05 18.36 17.70
N THR A 155 7.67 18.56 16.53
CA THR A 155 8.68 19.63 16.35
C THR A 155 8.07 21.03 16.24
N ASN A 156 6.76 21.13 16.04
CA ASN A 156 6.05 22.39 15.81
C ASN A 156 5.06 22.73 16.94
N GLN A 157 5.07 21.95 18.02
CA GLN A 157 4.29 22.21 19.22
C GLN A 157 5.08 23.19 20.11
N PRO A 158 4.44 24.21 20.73
CA PRO A 158 5.12 25.04 21.73
C PRO A 158 5.46 24.20 22.97
N ASP A 159 6.62 24.47 23.57
CA ASP A 159 7.04 23.92 24.89
C ASP A 159 5.99 24.17 25.98
#